data_AF-A0A396GWJ2-F1
#
_entry.id   AF-A0A396GWJ2-F1
#
_cell.length_a   1.000
_cell.length_b   1.000
_cell.length_c   1.000
_cell.angle_alpha   90.00
_cell.angle_beta   90.00
_cell.angle_gamma   90.00
#
_symmetry.space_group_name_H-M   'P 1'
#
loop_
_entity.id
_entity.type
_entity.pdbx_description
1 polymer ?
#
loop_
_entity_poly.entity_id
_entity_poly.type
_entity_poly.pdbx_seq_one_letter_code
_entity_poly.pdbx_strand_id
1 'polypeptide(L)'
;MLSLTESPFQRPIRFPFTLEQQKDHSDGLSFSSLNEEKHCLSNRLFHFTKEKILQLKSKINEEIGTTKISSLQALLTHIWSYVICFKQFDPQDEVFNRVMIGVGPRLVPPLPEYYFGNAIVSCMVKMKVGELLEEGGLSRHFLEIKAI
;
A
#
# COMPACT_ATOMS: atom_id res chain seq x y z
N MET A 1 -21.66 33.65 -48.43
CA MET A 1 -22.45 32.84 -47.48
C MET A 1 -21.49 31.78 -46.94
N LEU A 2 -20.84 32.08 -45.82
CA LEU A 2 -19.69 31.31 -45.32
C LEU A 2 -20.15 30.08 -44.52
N SER A 3 -19.42 29.01 -44.78
CA SER A 3 -19.50 27.64 -44.28
C SER A 3 -19.75 27.49 -42.79
N LEU A 4 -20.66 26.57 -42.43
CA LEU A 4 -20.72 25.95 -41.11
C LEU A 4 -19.42 25.16 -40.89
N THR A 5 -18.50 25.74 -40.14
CA THR A 5 -17.32 25.04 -39.63
C THR A 5 -17.77 24.03 -38.60
N GLU A 6 -17.60 22.74 -38.89
CA GLU A 6 -17.76 21.67 -37.92
C GLU A 6 -16.85 21.95 -36.71
N SER A 7 -17.48 22.04 -35.54
CA SER A 7 -16.78 22.07 -34.25
C SER A 7 -15.94 20.80 -34.11
N PRO A 8 -14.62 20.89 -33.88
CA PRO A 8 -13.79 19.72 -33.64
C PRO A 8 -14.04 19.28 -32.20
N PHE A 9 -15.17 18.62 -31.95
CA PHE A 9 -15.38 17.94 -30.69
C PHE A 9 -14.33 16.83 -30.59
N GLN A 10 -13.26 17.14 -29.88
CA GLN A 10 -12.21 16.21 -29.53
C GLN A 10 -12.87 15.04 -28.81
N ARG A 11 -12.87 13.88 -29.47
CA ARG A 11 -13.45 12.65 -28.92
C ARG A 11 -12.84 12.44 -27.52
N PRO A 12 -13.63 12.05 -26.50
CA PRO A 12 -13.10 11.73 -25.19
C PRO A 12 -11.91 10.76 -25.35
N ILE A 13 -10.84 10.99 -24.58
CA ILE A 13 -9.66 10.12 -24.58
C ILE A 13 -10.15 8.69 -24.30
N ARG A 14 -10.18 7.85 -25.34
CA ARG A 14 -10.39 6.41 -25.17
C ARG A 14 -9.08 5.86 -24.66
N PHE A 15 -9.04 5.53 -23.39
CA PHE A 15 -8.01 4.63 -22.91
C PHE A 15 -8.24 3.24 -23.51
N PRO A 16 -7.20 2.56 -24.02
CA PRO A 16 -7.31 1.24 -24.62
C PRO A 16 -7.39 0.20 -23.49
N PHE A 17 -8.49 0.20 -22.75
CA PHE A 17 -8.81 -0.86 -21.79
C PHE A 17 -9.88 -1.78 -22.37
N THR A 18 -9.82 -2.05 -23.68
CA THR A 18 -10.56 -3.18 -24.22
C THR A 18 -9.81 -4.42 -23.75
N LEU A 19 -10.45 -5.12 -22.81
CA LEU A 19 -9.96 -6.36 -22.23
C LEU A 19 -9.97 -7.46 -23.31
N GLU A 20 -9.00 -7.42 -24.22
CA GLU A 20 -8.63 -8.64 -24.94
C GLU A 20 -7.75 -9.44 -23.99
N GLN A 21 -8.21 -10.65 -23.66
CA GLN A 21 -7.38 -11.65 -23.00
C GLN A 21 -6.25 -12.02 -23.96
N GLN A 22 -5.18 -11.23 -23.95
CA GLN A 22 -4.00 -11.52 -24.75
C GLN A 22 -3.17 -12.57 -23.99
N LYS A 23 -3.25 -13.81 -24.51
CA LYS A 23 -2.33 -14.90 -24.19
C LYS A 23 -0.88 -14.42 -24.28
N ASP A 24 -0.10 -14.83 -23.28
CA ASP A 24 1.35 -14.88 -23.18
C ASP A 24 2.09 -14.37 -24.42
N HIS A 25 2.82 -13.26 -24.31
CA HIS A 25 4.15 -13.07 -24.91
C HIS A 25 4.92 -12.10 -24.02
N SER A 26 5.88 -12.66 -23.30
CA SER A 26 6.95 -11.96 -22.60
C SER A 26 7.73 -11.07 -23.58
N ASP A 27 8.02 -9.83 -23.19
CA ASP A 27 9.35 -9.21 -23.33
C ASP A 27 9.37 -7.81 -22.68
N GLY A 28 10.39 -7.54 -21.85
CA GLY A 28 10.92 -6.16 -21.76
C GLY A 28 11.17 -5.47 -20.42
N LEU A 29 11.42 -6.14 -19.28
CA LEU A 29 12.23 -5.58 -18.18
C LEU A 29 12.96 -6.72 -17.45
N SER A 30 14.12 -7.13 -17.98
CA SER A 30 14.91 -8.22 -17.41
C SER A 30 15.56 -7.80 -16.09
N PHE A 31 15.03 -8.30 -14.96
CA PHE A 31 15.89 -8.62 -13.84
C PHE A 31 16.52 -9.97 -14.16
N SER A 32 17.84 -9.99 -14.31
CA SER A 32 18.62 -11.14 -14.77
C SER A 32 18.24 -12.41 -14.01
N SER A 33 17.76 -13.38 -14.78
CA SER A 33 17.37 -14.72 -14.35
C SER A 33 18.62 -15.50 -13.90
N LEU A 34 18.65 -15.87 -12.63
CA LEU A 34 19.39 -17.04 -12.15
C LEU A 34 18.46 -17.84 -11.25
N ASN A 35 17.97 -18.94 -11.80
CA ASN A 35 17.29 -20.06 -11.14
C ASN A 35 15.91 -19.73 -10.54
N GLU A 36 14.91 -19.51 -11.41
CA GLU A 36 13.51 -19.50 -10.98
C GLU A 36 13.01 -20.93 -10.74
N GLU A 37 13.14 -21.39 -9.50
CA GLU A 37 12.06 -22.20 -8.95
C GLU A 37 10.79 -21.34 -9.04
N LYS A 38 9.87 -21.71 -9.93
CA LYS A 38 8.60 -21.03 -10.13
C LYS A 38 7.76 -21.21 -8.86
N HIS A 39 8.02 -20.41 -7.83
CA HIS A 39 7.21 -20.37 -6.63
C HIS A 39 5.79 -19.98 -7.05
N CYS A 40 4.88 -20.94 -7.00
CA CYS A 40 3.47 -20.70 -7.24
C CYS A 40 2.94 -19.84 -6.09
N LEU A 41 2.98 -18.52 -6.26
CA LEU A 41 2.41 -17.58 -5.29
C LEU A 41 0.88 -17.76 -5.30
N SER A 42 0.35 -18.30 -4.21
CA SER A 42 -1.10 -18.40 -4.00
C SER A 42 -1.62 -17.05 -3.52
N ASN A 43 -2.45 -16.41 -4.35
CA ASN A 43 -3.20 -15.22 -3.94
C ASN A 43 -4.31 -15.63 -2.97
N ARG A 44 -4.38 -14.98 -1.81
CA ARG A 44 -5.42 -15.20 -0.79
C ARG A 44 -6.14 -13.89 -0.48
N LEU A 45 -7.46 -13.96 -0.40
CA LEU A 45 -8.30 -12.84 0.02
C LEU A 45 -8.71 -13.03 1.48
N PHE A 46 -8.44 -12.02 2.30
CA PHE A 46 -8.85 -11.98 3.70
C PHE A 46 -9.92 -10.90 3.88
N HIS A 47 -11.06 -11.29 4.46
CA HIS A 47 -12.13 -10.35 4.77
C HIS A 47 -12.07 -9.95 6.25
N PHE A 48 -11.99 -8.64 6.51
CA PHE A 48 -12.02 -8.08 7.86
C PHE A 48 -13.32 -7.32 8.07
N THR A 49 -14.14 -7.77 9.03
CA THR A 49 -15.38 -7.06 9.37
C THR A 49 -15.09 -5.76 10.10
N LYS A 50 -16.07 -4.85 10.12
CA LYS A 50 -15.95 -3.57 10.82
C LYS A 50 -15.65 -3.77 12.31
N GLU A 51 -16.31 -4.74 12.94
CA GLU A 51 -16.15 -5.08 14.36
C GLU A 51 -14.72 -5.56 14.64
N LYS A 52 -14.16 -6.39 13.75
CA LYS A 52 -12.78 -6.86 13.86
C LYS A 52 -11.78 -5.73 13.73
N ILE A 53 -11.99 -4.81 12.78
CA ILE A 53 -11.14 -3.64 12.62
C ILE A 53 -11.19 -2.73 13.86
N LEU A 54 -12.38 -2.55 14.44
CA LEU A 54 -12.54 -1.78 15.68
C LEU A 54 -11.84 -2.45 16.87
N GLN A 55 -11.93 -3.78 16.99
CA GLN A 55 -11.20 -4.54 18.01
C GLN A 55 -9.69 -4.37 17.88
N LEU A 56 -9.16 -4.50 16.65
CA LEU A 56 -7.73 -4.27 16.38
C LEU A 56 -7.32 -2.85 16.78
N LYS A 57 -8.10 -1.85 16.35
CA LYS A 57 -7.84 -0.46 16.68
C LYS A 57 -7.88 -0.20 18.19
N SER A 58 -8.83 -0.77 18.94
CA SER A 58 -8.90 -0.59 20.41
C SER A 58 -7.68 -1.19 21.09
N LYS A 59 -7.32 -2.44 20.75
CA LYS A 59 -6.16 -3.12 21.31
C LYS A 59 -4.88 -2.29 21.17
N ILE A 60 -4.64 -1.80 19.95
CA ILE A 60 -3.45 -1.00 19.66
C ILE A 60 -3.49 0.36 20.38
N ASN A 61 -4.66 1.00 20.41
CA ASN A 61 -4.84 2.26 21.11
C ASN A 61 -4.55 2.13 22.62
N GLU A 62 -4.95 1.01 23.23
CA GLU A 62 -4.66 0.68 24.63
C GLU A 62 -3.16 0.45 24.86
N GLU A 63 -2.48 -0.29 23.99
CA GLU A 63 -1.03 -0.55 24.10
C GLU A 63 -0.19 0.73 23.99
N ILE A 64 -0.58 1.68 23.12
CA ILE A 64 0.17 2.94 22.89
C ILE A 64 -0.31 4.07 23.82
N GLY A 65 -1.46 3.92 24.48
CA GLY A 65 -2.09 5.01 25.23
C GLY A 65 -2.56 6.17 24.34
N THR A 66 -3.04 5.90 23.13
CA THR A 66 -3.52 6.90 22.15
C THR A 66 -4.92 6.53 21.66
N THR A 67 -5.68 7.49 21.14
CA THR A 67 -6.97 7.23 20.46
C THR A 67 -6.95 7.58 18.97
N LYS A 68 -5.80 8.07 18.47
CA LYS A 68 -5.67 8.70 17.15
C LYS A 68 -5.33 7.74 16.00
N ILE A 69 -5.29 6.43 16.22
CA ILE A 69 -4.90 5.49 15.15
C ILE A 69 -6.04 5.28 14.17
N SER A 70 -5.71 5.28 12.88
CA SER A 70 -6.66 4.98 11.80
C SER A 70 -6.87 3.48 11.64
N SER A 71 -8.03 3.11 11.09
CA SER A 71 -8.33 1.71 10.78
C SER A 71 -7.34 1.07 9.81
N LEU A 72 -6.85 1.84 8.82
CA LEU A 72 -5.88 1.36 7.83
C LEU A 72 -4.55 1.02 8.50
N GLN A 73 -4.06 1.91 9.37
CA GLN A 73 -2.83 1.67 10.13
C GLN A 73 -2.97 0.41 10.98
N ALA A 74 -4.07 0.29 11.73
CA ALA A 74 -4.32 -0.87 12.60
C ALA A 74 -4.28 -2.20 11.81
N LEU A 75 -4.92 -2.20 10.63
CA LEU A 75 -4.95 -3.36 9.77
C LEU A 75 -3.59 -3.70 9.15
N LEU A 76 -2.88 -2.71 8.59
CA LEU A 76 -1.58 -2.91 7.95
C LEU A 76 -0.56 -3.48 8.93
N THR A 77 -0.55 -2.96 10.14
CA THR A 77 0.35 -3.43 11.20
C THR A 77 0.01 -4.86 11.60
N HIS A 78 -1.27 -5.14 11.83
CA HIS A 78 -1.71 -6.48 12.16
C HIS A 78 -1.28 -7.50 11.10
N ILE A 79 -1.49 -7.19 9.82
CA ILE A 79 -1.06 -8.05 8.71
C ILE A 79 0.46 -8.19 8.68
N TRP A 80 1.20 -7.09 8.78
CA TRP A 80 2.66 -7.11 8.72
C TRP A 80 3.25 -7.99 9.81
N SER A 81 2.80 -7.83 11.05
CA SER A 81 3.28 -8.62 12.18
C SER A 81 3.01 -10.11 12.01
N TYR A 82 1.81 -10.48 11.56
CA TYR A 82 1.53 -11.88 11.23
C TYR A 82 2.45 -12.42 10.12
N VAL A 83 2.69 -11.63 9.07
CA VAL A 83 3.61 -12.02 7.99
C VAL A 83 5.03 -12.23 8.52
N ILE A 84 5.52 -11.36 9.40
CA ILE A 84 6.86 -11.50 10.00
C ILE A 84 6.91 -12.72 10.94
N CYS A 85 5.90 -12.91 11.79
CA CYS A 85 5.80 -14.09 12.67
C CYS A 85 5.90 -15.40 11.87
N PHE A 86 5.17 -15.50 10.76
CA PHE A 86 5.12 -16.73 9.96
C PHE A 86 6.38 -16.97 9.13
N LYS A 87 7.13 -15.91 8.80
CA LYS A 87 8.35 -16.02 7.99
C LYS A 87 9.58 -16.50 8.77
N GLN A 88 9.49 -16.62 10.10
CA GLN A 88 10.55 -17.16 10.97
C GLN A 88 11.93 -16.51 10.72
N PHE A 89 11.95 -15.19 10.57
CA PHE A 89 13.20 -14.44 10.47
C PHE A 89 14.04 -14.54 11.74
N ASP A 90 15.34 -14.31 11.63
CA ASP A 90 16.19 -14.17 12.81
C ASP A 90 15.77 -12.90 13.58
N PRO A 91 15.71 -12.91 14.92
CA PRO A 91 15.39 -11.72 15.71
C PRO A 91 16.28 -10.50 15.40
N GLN A 92 17.50 -10.69 14.90
CA GLN A 92 18.42 -9.62 14.50
C GLN A 92 18.21 -9.12 13.07
N ASP A 93 17.40 -9.80 12.25
CA ASP A 93 17.12 -9.38 10.89
C ASP A 93 16.35 -8.06 10.89
N GLU A 94 16.74 -7.16 9.98
CA GLU A 94 15.98 -5.94 9.71
C GLU A 94 14.86 -6.23 8.71
N VAL A 95 13.64 -5.92 9.09
CA VAL A 95 12.46 -5.99 8.23
C VAL A 95 11.92 -4.61 7.96
N PHE A 96 11.38 -4.42 6.77
CA PHE A 96 10.79 -3.15 6.38
C PHE A 96 9.35 -3.31 5.90
N ASN A 97 8.52 -2.33 6.25
CA ASN A 97 7.19 -2.16 5.70
C ASN A 97 7.18 -0.89 4.85
N ARG A 98 6.71 -0.98 3.61
CA ARG A 98 6.59 0.17 2.70
C ARG A 98 5.12 0.49 2.45
N VAL A 99 4.72 1.73 2.71
CA VAL A 99 3.37 2.23 2.47
C VAL A 99 3.44 3.40 1.50
N MET A 100 2.57 3.42 0.50
CA MET A 100 2.41 4.56 -0.42
C MET A 100 1.31 5.47 0.10
N ILE A 101 1.60 6.77 0.25
CA ILE A 101 0.69 7.76 0.82
C ILE A 101 0.37 8.80 -0.24
N GLY A 102 -0.92 9.02 -0.49
CA GLY A 102 -1.39 10.13 -1.32
C GLY A 102 -1.13 11.47 -0.62
N VAL A 103 -0.39 12.37 -1.28
CA VAL A 103 0.01 13.66 -0.71
C VAL A 103 -0.69 14.85 -1.34
N GLY A 104 -1.52 14.66 -2.37
CA GLY A 104 -2.18 15.76 -3.10
C GLY A 104 -2.86 16.80 -2.20
N PRO A 105 -3.74 16.41 -1.26
CA PRO A 105 -4.36 17.34 -0.31
C PRO A 105 -3.41 17.91 0.75
N ARG A 106 -2.21 17.33 0.92
CA ARG A 106 -1.21 17.73 1.93
C ARG A 106 -0.17 18.73 1.41
N LEU A 107 -0.12 18.97 0.10
CA LEU A 107 0.78 19.95 -0.52
C LEU A 107 0.30 21.38 -0.26
N VAL A 108 1.22 22.35 -0.34
CA VAL A 108 0.91 23.79 -0.19
C VAL A 108 1.40 24.52 -1.47
N PRO A 109 0.50 24.92 -2.38
CA PRO A 109 -0.96 24.75 -2.33
C PRO A 109 -1.42 23.30 -2.58
N PRO A 110 -2.61 22.89 -2.09
CA PRO A 110 -3.15 21.55 -2.35
C PRO A 110 -3.36 21.30 -3.84
N LEU A 111 -3.15 20.05 -4.28
CA LEU A 111 -3.44 19.69 -5.66
C LEU A 111 -4.95 19.70 -5.93
N PRO A 112 -5.38 20.09 -7.15
CA PRO A 112 -6.78 19.99 -7.56
C PRO A 112 -7.30 18.55 -7.45
N GLU A 113 -8.57 18.40 -7.12
CA GLU A 113 -9.24 17.09 -7.05
C GLU A 113 -9.18 16.31 -8.38
N TYR A 114 -9.17 17.04 -9.50
CA TYR A 114 -9.05 16.50 -10.85
C TYR A 114 -7.59 16.37 -11.35
N TYR A 115 -6.60 16.47 -10.46
CA TYR A 115 -5.21 16.23 -10.84
C TYR A 115 -5.00 14.79 -11.30
N PHE A 116 -4.59 14.62 -12.56
CA PHE A 116 -4.46 13.31 -13.20
C PHE A 116 -3.09 12.63 -12.99
N GLY A 117 -2.08 13.38 -12.50
CA GLY A 117 -0.74 12.85 -12.29
C GLY A 117 -0.61 12.03 -11.01
N ASN A 118 0.58 11.46 -10.80
CA ASN A 118 0.92 10.79 -9.54
C ASN A 118 1.27 11.85 -8.47
N ALA A 119 0.68 11.72 -7.29
CA ALA A 119 1.00 12.54 -6.12
C ALA A 119 1.09 11.63 -4.89
N ILE A 120 2.14 10.82 -4.86
CA ILE A 120 2.37 9.83 -3.80
C ILE A 120 3.78 9.96 -3.23
N VAL A 121 3.91 9.70 -1.93
CA VAL A 121 5.21 9.56 -1.25
C VAL A 121 5.30 8.15 -0.70
N SER A 122 6.49 7.56 -0.80
CA SER A 122 6.78 6.27 -0.20
C SER A 122 7.27 6.47 1.23
N CYS A 123 6.52 5.93 2.19
CA CYS A 123 6.94 5.75 3.56
C CYS A 123 7.59 4.37 3.70
N MET A 124 8.71 4.29 4.40
CA MET A 124 9.31 3.03 4.82
C MET A 124 9.51 3.06 6.33
N VAL A 125 9.00 2.05 7.01
CA VAL A 125 9.29 1.75 8.41
C VAL A 125 10.27 0.59 8.45
N LYS A 126 11.37 0.74 9.22
CA LYS A 126 12.39 -0.30 9.39
C LYS A 126 12.46 -0.68 10.86
N MET A 127 12.48 -1.97 11.15
CA MET A 127 12.62 -2.45 12.53
C MET A 127 13.27 -3.82 12.55
N LYS A 128 13.92 -4.17 13.65
CA LYS A 128 14.38 -5.54 13.88
C LYS A 128 13.20 -6.46 14.16
N VAL A 129 13.31 -7.72 13.74
CA VAL A 129 12.28 -8.74 13.97
C VAL A 129 12.03 -8.94 15.47
N GLY A 130 13.09 -9.03 16.28
CA GLY A 130 12.96 -9.17 17.73
C GLY A 130 12.14 -8.03 18.33
N GLU A 131 12.45 -6.80 17.95
CA GLU A 131 11.71 -5.62 18.42
C GLU A 131 10.25 -5.60 17.94
N LEU A 132 9.94 -6.15 16.77
CA LEU A 132 8.56 -6.24 16.26
C LEU A 132 7.71 -7.25 17.05
N LEU A 133 8.32 -8.35 17.47
CA LEU A 133 7.65 -9.49 18.10
C LEU A 133 7.56 -9.36 19.62
N GLU A 134 8.35 -8.49 20.23
CA GLU A 134 8.25 -8.13 21.65
C GLU A 134 6.93 -7.44 21.98
N GLU A 135 6.51 -7.53 23.25
CA GLU A 135 5.31 -6.87 23.76
C GLU A 135 5.47 -5.34 23.63
N GLY A 136 4.64 -4.71 22.80
CA GLY A 136 4.77 -3.30 22.43
C GLY A 136 5.57 -3.01 21.15
N GLY A 137 6.10 -4.04 20.47
CA GLY A 137 6.76 -3.89 19.15
C GLY A 137 5.81 -3.35 18.08
N LEU A 138 4.57 -3.83 18.09
CA LEU A 138 3.47 -3.33 17.26
C LEU A 138 3.28 -1.82 17.47
N SER A 139 3.29 -1.41 18.73
CA SER A 139 3.06 -0.04 19.18
C SER A 139 4.12 0.95 18.67
N ARG A 140 5.40 0.54 18.63
CA ARG A 140 6.49 1.35 18.06
C ARG A 140 6.32 1.58 16.56
N HIS A 141 5.93 0.55 15.79
CA HIS A 141 5.66 0.69 14.36
C HIS A 141 4.62 1.78 14.05
N PHE A 142 3.58 1.92 14.88
CA PHE A 142 2.56 2.95 14.70
C PHE A 142 3.06 4.38 14.92
N LEU A 143 3.98 4.58 15.87
CA LEU A 143 4.55 5.91 16.12
C LEU A 143 5.35 6.38 14.90
N GLU A 144 6.05 5.47 14.25
CA GLU A 144 6.81 5.77 13.03
C GLU A 144 5.90 6.08 11.84
N ILE A 145 4.78 5.35 11.67
CA ILE A 145 3.80 5.69 10.62
C ILE A 145 3.08 7.01 10.93
N LYS A 146 2.86 7.36 12.20
CA LYS A 146 2.14 8.59 12.60
C LYS A 146 2.97 9.86 12.39
N ALA A 147 4.28 9.76 12.24
CA ALA A 147 5.16 10.90 11.96
C ALA A 147 5.06 11.43 10.51
N ILE A 148 4.09 10.96 9.71
CA ILE A 148 3.99 11.19 8.25
C ILE A 148 2.60 11.71 7.83
#